data_AF-A0A1F5NSB0-F1
#
_entry.id   AF-A0A1F5NSB0-F1
#
_cell.length_a   1.000
_cell.length_b   1.000
_cell.length_c   1.000
_cell.angle_alpha   90.00
_cell.angle_beta   90.00
_cell.angle_gamma   90.00
#
_symmetry.space_group_name_H-M   'P 1'
#
loop_
_entity.id
_entity.type
_entity.pdbx_description
1 polymer ?
#
loop_
_entity_poly.entity_id
_entity_poly.type
_entity_poly.pdbx_seq_one_letter_code
_entity_poly.pdbx_strand_id
1 'polypeptide(L)'
;MINVNHLLKVNAAWISIVYVVCFAGAGMFSGMRPGLMMHGWHMSGYAGQNVLTFNTFLSGLVIWNVVAFLAVWLFAALYNGIKK
;
A
#
# COMPACT_ATOMS: atom_id res chain seq x y z
N MET A 1 -20.62 -4.91 15.47
CA MET A 1 -19.85 -3.69 15.15
C MET A 1 -18.38 -3.96 15.36
N ILE A 2 -17.54 -3.61 14.38
CA ILE A 2 -16.09 -3.83 14.45
C ILE A 2 -15.45 -2.73 15.31
N ASN A 3 -14.46 -3.08 16.14
CA ASN A 3 -13.64 -2.10 16.87
C ASN A 3 -12.68 -1.39 15.91
N VAL A 4 -13.08 -0.20 15.47
CA VAL A 4 -12.36 0.59 14.46
C VAL A 4 -10.95 0.95 14.92
N ASN A 5 -10.76 1.33 16.20
CA ASN A 5 -9.45 1.74 16.71
C ASN A 5 -8.43 0.59 16.72
N HIS A 6 -8.85 -0.59 17.16
CA HIS A 6 -7.98 -1.77 17.12
C HIS A 6 -7.65 -2.16 15.67
N LEU A 7 -8.66 -2.16 14.79
CA LEU A 7 -8.48 -2.49 13.38
C LEU A 7 -7.50 -1.54 12.68
N LEU A 8 -7.60 -0.23 12.92
CA LEU A 8 -6.70 0.76 12.32
C LEU A 8 -5.25 0.61 12.80
N LYS A 9 -5.03 0.27 14.08
CA LYS A 9 -3.67 -0.01 14.61
C LYS A 9 -3.06 -1.24 13.95
N VAL A 10 -3.82 -2.34 13.87
CA VAL A 10 -3.37 -3.57 13.21
C VAL A 10 -3.08 -3.29 11.74
N ASN A 11 -3.96 -2.55 11.06
CA ASN A 11 -3.78 -2.18 9.66
C ASN A 11 -2.51 -1.35 9.43
N ALA A 12 -2.23 -0.34 10.26
CA ALA A 12 -1.02 0.48 10.13
C ALA A 12 0.28 -0.34 10.28
N ALA A 13 0.31 -1.25 11.25
CA ALA A 13 1.45 -2.16 11.42
C ALA A 13 1.58 -3.11 10.22
N TRP A 14 0.48 -3.72 9.79
CA TRP A 14 0.45 -4.65 8.67
C TRP A 14 0.90 -4.00 7.35
N ILE A 15 0.32 -2.86 6.98
CA ILE A 15 0.66 -2.20 5.72
C ILE A 15 2.11 -1.73 5.69
N SER A 16 2.64 -1.30 6.84
CA SER A 16 4.06 -0.93 6.95
C SER A 16 4.98 -2.12 6.70
N ILE A 17 4.67 -3.29 7.29
CA ILE A 17 5.43 -4.53 7.07
C ILE A 17 5.36 -4.94 5.60
N VAL A 18 4.16 -5.01 5.04
CA VAL A 18 3.95 -5.39 3.63
C VAL A 18 4.67 -4.44 2.70
N TYR A 19 4.57 -3.12 2.93
CA TYR A 19 5.23 -2.12 2.10
C TYR A 19 6.75 -2.31 2.09
N VAL A 20 7.37 -2.53 3.25
CA VAL A 20 8.82 -2.77 3.35
C VAL A 20 9.22 -4.01 2.54
N VAL A 21 8.49 -5.11 2.68
CA VAL A 21 8.75 -6.35 1.94
C VAL A 21 8.61 -6.13 0.43
N CYS A 22 7.53 -5.47 -0.01
CA CYS A 22 7.30 -5.17 -1.42
C CYS A 22 8.37 -4.24 -2.00
N PHE A 23 8.77 -3.20 -1.26
CA PHE A 23 9.80 -2.26 -1.70
C PHE A 23 11.17 -2.96 -1.83
N ALA A 24 11.53 -3.80 -0.85
CA ALA A 24 12.74 -4.62 -0.91
C ALA A 24 12.70 -5.59 -2.11
N GLY A 25 11.57 -6.28 -2.33
CA GLY A 25 11.38 -7.17 -3.47
C GLY A 25 11.56 -6.45 -4.81
N ALA A 26 10.99 -5.25 -4.98
CA ALA A 26 11.17 -4.45 -6.18
C ALA A 26 12.63 -4.01 -6.42
N GLY A 27 13.41 -3.82 -5.35
CA GLY A 27 14.84 -3.51 -5.42
C GLY A 27 15.72 -4.72 -5.76
N MET A 28 15.37 -5.90 -5.24
CA MET A 28 16.13 -7.14 -5.46
C MET A 28 15.81 -7.80 -6.81
N PHE A 29 14.60 -7.61 -7.34
CA PHE A 29 14.12 -8.26 -8.56
C PHE A 29 13.74 -7.21 -9.62
N SER A 30 14.69 -6.85 -10.48
CA SER A 30 14.55 -5.77 -11.48
C SER A 30 13.41 -5.98 -12.50
N GLY A 31 13.01 -7.23 -12.78
CA GLY A 31 11.88 -7.57 -13.66
C GLY A 31 10.50 -7.46 -13.01
N MET A 32 10.41 -7.41 -11.67
CA MET A 32 9.15 -7.36 -10.94
C MET A 32 8.44 -6.01 -11.11
N ARG A 33 9.20 -4.90 -11.11
CA ARG A 33 8.64 -3.55 -11.26
C ARG A 33 8.03 -3.30 -12.65
N PRO A 34 8.71 -3.55 -13.78
CA PRO A 34 8.11 -3.38 -15.11
C PRO A 34 6.90 -4.29 -15.32
N GLY A 35 6.97 -5.54 -14.85
CA GLY A 35 5.84 -6.48 -14.91
C GLY A 35 4.63 -6.01 -14.10
N LEU A 36 4.84 -5.53 -12.88
CA LEU A 36 3.77 -4.97 -12.04
C LEU A 36 3.17 -3.71 -12.65
N MET A 37 3.99 -2.81 -13.18
CA MET A 37 3.49 -1.58 -13.81
C MET A 37 2.63 -1.90 -15.03
N MET A 38 3.10 -2.77 -15.92
CA MET A 38 2.36 -3.14 -17.13
C MET A 38 1.09 -3.95 -16.85
N HIS A 39 1.18 -4.97 -16.00
CA HIS A 39 0.09 -5.93 -15.82
C HIS A 39 -0.80 -5.64 -14.59
N GLY A 40 -0.22 -5.17 -13.49
CA GLY A 40 -0.97 -4.90 -12.25
C GLY A 40 -1.56 -3.49 -12.18
N TRP A 41 -0.83 -2.49 -12.70
CA TRP A 41 -1.25 -1.09 -12.63
C TRP A 41 -1.70 -0.50 -13.97
N HIS A 42 -1.63 -1.28 -15.06
CA HIS A 42 -1.99 -0.85 -16.40
C HIS A 42 -1.26 0.44 -16.86
N MET A 43 0.00 0.58 -16.48
CA MET A 43 0.87 1.72 -16.84
C MET A 43 2.00 1.27 -17.77
N SER A 44 2.43 2.16 -18.67
CA SER A 44 3.57 1.87 -19.55
C SER A 44 4.90 1.88 -18.78
N GLY A 45 5.81 0.96 -19.13
CA GLY A 45 7.07 0.71 -18.40
C GLY A 45 8.11 1.84 -18.41
N TYR A 46 7.80 2.99 -19.01
CA TYR A 46 8.68 4.16 -19.09
C TYR A 46 8.38 5.23 -18.02
N ALA A 47 7.33 5.07 -17.21
CA ALA A 47 7.03 6.00 -16.12
C ALA A 47 8.09 5.87 -14.99
N GLY A 48 9.04 6.81 -14.94
CA GLY A 48 10.00 6.95 -13.83
C GLY A 48 11.15 5.94 -13.83
N GLN A 49 12.13 6.12 -14.71
CA GLN A 49 13.39 5.37 -14.62
C GLN A 49 14.16 5.74 -13.33
N ASN A 50 14.51 4.70 -12.56
CA ASN A 50 15.26 4.69 -11.30
C ASN A 50 14.75 5.61 -10.18
N VAL A 51 13.65 5.20 -9.56
CA VAL A 51 13.01 5.90 -8.43
C VAL A 51 13.08 5.07 -7.14
N LEU A 52 13.93 4.03 -7.01
CA LEU A 52 14.11 3.31 -5.74
C LEU A 52 15.24 3.98 -4.95
N THR A 53 14.87 5.01 -4.21
CA THR A 53 15.75 5.78 -3.32
C THR A 53 15.20 5.71 -1.91
N PHE A 54 15.98 6.14 -0.92
CA PHE A 54 15.49 6.23 0.44
C PHE A 54 14.30 7.21 0.57
N ASN A 55 14.32 8.31 -0.18
CA ASN A 55 13.25 9.30 -0.14
C ASN A 55 11.93 8.74 -0.67
N THR A 56 12.00 7.95 -1.74
CA THR A 56 10.82 7.37 -2.37
C THR A 56 10.27 6.18 -1.60
N PHE A 57 11.14 5.46 -0.86
CA PHE A 57 10.74 4.53 0.18
C PHE A 57 9.93 5.23 1.27
N LEU A 58 10.47 6.30 1.85
CA LEU A 58 9.80 7.00 2.95
C LEU A 58 8.49 7.64 2.48
N SER A 59 8.49 8.31 1.32
CA SER A 59 7.27 8.91 0.77
C SER A 59 6.21 7.85 0.48
N GLY A 60 6.60 6.72 -0.11
CA GLY A 60 5.67 5.63 -0.38
C GLY A 60 5.15 4.99 0.90
N LEU A 61 5.99 4.77 1.92
CA LEU A 61 5.57 4.23 3.22
C LEU A 61 4.49 5.10 3.86
N VAL A 62 4.69 6.43 3.85
CA VAL A 62 3.72 7.39 4.40
C VAL A 62 2.43 7.37 3.57
N ILE A 63 2.53 7.52 2.24
CA ILE A 63 1.37 7.56 1.35
C ILE A 63 0.54 6.29 1.47
N TRP A 64 1.17 5.11 1.42
CA TRP A 64 0.46 3.83 1.52
C TRP A 64 -0.21 3.62 2.88
N ASN A 65 0.41 4.07 3.98
CA ASN A 65 -0.24 4.03 5.29
C ASN A 65 -1.49 4.91 5.34
N VAL A 66 -1.42 6.13 4.81
CA VAL A 66 -2.58 7.05 4.76
C VAL A 66 -3.70 6.45 3.91
N VAL A 67 -3.39 5.95 2.72
CA VAL A 67 -4.38 5.34 1.82
C VAL A 67 -5.02 4.11 2.47
N ALA A 68 -4.22 3.21 3.05
CA ALA A 68 -4.73 2.03 3.73
C ALA A 68 -5.58 2.38 4.96
N PHE A 69 -5.19 3.39 5.73
CA PHE A 69 -5.97 3.87 6.87
C PHE A 69 -7.36 4.33 6.42
N LEU A 70 -7.43 5.17 5.38
CA LEU A 70 -8.69 5.67 4.83
C LEU A 70 -9.56 4.54 4.28
N ALA A 71 -8.97 3.59 3.55
CA ALA A 71 -9.69 2.45 2.99
C ALA A 71 -10.32 1.56 4.08
N VAL A 72 -9.55 1.22 5.11
CA VAL A 72 -10.02 0.38 6.22
C VAL A 72 -11.04 1.11 7.10
N TRP A 73 -10.84 2.41 7.32
CA TRP A 73 -11.82 3.23 8.02
C TRP A 73 -13.16 3.27 7.26
N LEU A 74 -13.14 3.51 5.94
CA LEU A 74 -14.33 3.50 5.10
C LEU A 74 -15.02 2.13 5.13
N PHE A 75 -14.25 1.04 5.00
CA PHE A 75 -14.78 -0.31 5.13
C PHE A 75 -15.51 -0.52 6.46
N ALA A 76 -14.88 -0.13 7.58
CA ALA A 76 -15.48 -0.27 8.90
C ALA A 76 -16.75 0.60 9.05
N ALA A 77 -16.75 1.80 8.49
CA ALA A 77 -17.91 2.69 8.48
C ALA A 77 -19.08 2.07 7.70
N LEU A 78 -18.82 1.56 6.49
CA LEU A 78 -19.84 0.88 5.67
C LEU A 78 -20.35 -0.40 6.35
N TYR A 79 -19.45 -1.24 6.87
CA TYR A 79 -19.80 -2.48 7.55
C TYR A 79 -20.68 -2.25 8.79
N ASN A 80 -20.38 -1.19 9.56
CA ASN A 80 -21.17 -0.86 10.74
C ASN A 80 -22.47 -0.13 10.41
N GLY A 81 -22.51 0.61 9.28
CA GLY A 81 -23.66 1.44 8.87
C GLY A 81 -24.71 0.72 8.02
N ILE A 82 -24.32 -0.27 7.22
CA ILE A 82 -25.25 -1.05 6.39
C ILE A 82 -25.89 -2.13 7.27
N LYS A 83 -27.20 -1.98 7.55
CA LYS A 83 -27.98 -3.00 8.24
C LYS A 83 -28.09 -4.25 7.37
N LYS A 84 -28.01 -5.41 8.01
CA LYS A 84 -28.15 -6.72 7.38
C LYS A 84 -29.55 -6.89 6.77
#